data_AF-A0A7W1JLC5-F1
#
_entry.id   AF-A0A7W1JLC5-F1
#
_cell.length_a   1.000
_cell.length_b   1.000
_cell.length_c   1.000
_cell.angle_alpha   90.00
_cell.angle_beta   90.00
_cell.angle_gamma   90.00
#
_symmetry.space_group_name_H-M   'P 1'
#
loop_
_entity.id
_entity.type
_entity.pdbx_description
1 polymer ?
#
loop_
_entity_poly.entity_id
_entity_poly.type
_entity_poly.pdbx_seq_one_letter_code
_entity_poly.pdbx_strand_id
1 'polypeptide(L)'
;MMWTCHTRMKAIKCNQTWDTKMKLFFLLCFIFFSLVLFAHEGHQEQKQMQKETIQQIENVQEKVKQSNEGGRPLTWIQWLGSFHLIVLHFPIALINMVAISELLFVIAKKAMFEISSRFMLIAASIIAPPTAILGLIYSYSASYSGLMETFLWWHMWFGISTAIFTIAVLFIRELFGISRLYYSCLILLFLMINITGFFGGGMTFGPYHMHPPL
;
A
#
# COMPACT_ATOMS: atom_id res chain seq x y z
N MET A 1 -12.84 -26.96 -47.39
CA MET A 1 -11.64 -26.28 -46.85
C MET A 1 -11.89 -24.86 -46.32
N MET A 2 -13.14 -24.42 -46.10
CA MET A 2 -13.48 -23.01 -45.84
C MET A 2 -13.88 -22.68 -44.38
N TRP A 3 -14.00 -23.69 -43.51
CA TRP A 3 -14.50 -23.54 -42.14
C TRP A 3 -13.41 -23.32 -41.07
N THR A 4 -12.13 -23.47 -41.41
CA THR A 4 -11.01 -23.29 -40.46
C THR A 4 -10.47 -21.85 -40.41
N CYS A 5 -10.86 -20.97 -41.35
CA CYS A 5 -10.34 -19.60 -41.42
C CYS A 5 -11.08 -18.63 -40.47
N HIS A 6 -12.37 -18.87 -40.21
CA HIS A 6 -13.21 -17.94 -39.44
C HIS A 6 -12.94 -17.99 -37.92
N THR A 7 -12.59 -19.16 -37.36
CA THR A 7 -12.22 -19.31 -35.94
C THR A 7 -10.88 -18.66 -35.61
N ARG A 8 -9.94 -18.67 -36.56
CA ARG A 8 -8.61 -18.06 -36.39
C ARG A 8 -8.68 -16.54 -36.28
N MET A 9 -9.56 -15.88 -37.03
CA MET A 9 -9.72 -14.42 -36.97
C MET A 9 -10.36 -13.92 -35.67
N LYS A 10 -11.33 -14.65 -35.09
CA LYS A 10 -11.91 -14.32 -33.77
C LYS A 10 -10.88 -14.44 -32.64
N ALA A 11 -10.02 -15.46 -32.70
CA ALA A 11 -8.95 -15.65 -31.71
C ALA A 11 -7.90 -14.53 -31.77
N ILE A 12 -7.51 -14.08 -32.96
CA ILE A 12 -6.55 -12.97 -33.14
C ILE A 12 -7.13 -11.65 -32.62
N LYS A 13 -8.41 -11.35 -32.93
CA LYS A 13 -9.08 -10.13 -32.46
C LYS A 13 -9.24 -10.12 -30.93
N CYS A 14 -9.55 -11.27 -30.32
CA CYS A 14 -9.57 -11.46 -28.88
C CYS A 14 -8.18 -11.14 -28.30
N ASN A 15 -7.13 -11.82 -28.77
CA ASN A 15 -5.74 -11.66 -28.28
C ASN A 15 -5.23 -10.21 -28.37
N GLN A 16 -5.58 -9.50 -29.44
CA GLN A 16 -5.12 -8.12 -29.68
C GLN A 16 -5.81 -7.08 -28.78
N THR A 17 -7.04 -7.33 -28.33
CA THR A 17 -7.70 -6.48 -27.31
C THR A 17 -7.21 -6.73 -25.89
N TRP A 18 -6.70 -7.93 -25.59
CA TRP A 18 -6.08 -8.24 -24.29
C TRP A 18 -4.74 -7.54 -24.12
N ASP A 19 -3.92 -7.49 -25.18
CA ASP A 19 -2.63 -6.79 -25.17
C ASP A 19 -2.75 -5.28 -24.94
N THR A 20 -3.78 -4.63 -25.49
CA THR A 20 -3.99 -3.18 -25.32
C THR A 20 -4.52 -2.83 -23.93
N LYS A 21 -5.44 -3.64 -23.38
CA LYS A 21 -5.92 -3.45 -21.99
C LYS A 21 -4.84 -3.77 -20.95
N MET A 22 -3.98 -4.77 -21.20
CA MET A 22 -2.82 -5.07 -20.38
C MET A 22 -1.78 -3.95 -20.40
N LYS A 23 -1.42 -3.44 -21.59
CA LYS A 23 -0.51 -2.29 -21.70
C LYS A 23 -1.08 -1.06 -21.01
N LEU A 24 -2.38 -0.81 -21.12
CA LEU A 24 -3.03 0.30 -20.44
C LEU A 24 -3.01 0.15 -18.91
N PHE A 25 -3.23 -1.05 -18.37
CA PHE A 25 -3.14 -1.30 -16.93
C PHE A 25 -1.72 -1.16 -16.40
N PHE A 26 -0.73 -1.76 -17.08
CA PHE A 26 0.69 -1.56 -16.73
C PHE A 26 1.11 -0.11 -16.87
N LEU A 27 0.65 0.59 -17.89
CA LEU A 27 0.90 2.02 -18.09
C LEU A 27 0.24 2.83 -16.98
N LEU A 28 -0.99 2.51 -16.54
CA LEU A 28 -1.67 3.19 -15.45
C LEU A 28 -0.99 2.92 -14.09
N CYS A 29 -0.57 1.69 -13.80
CA CYS A 29 0.19 1.37 -12.58
C CYS A 29 1.58 2.00 -12.59
N PHE A 30 2.25 2.01 -13.75
CA PHE A 30 3.55 2.65 -13.94
C PHE A 30 3.44 4.18 -13.90
N ILE A 31 2.38 4.76 -14.46
CA ILE A 31 2.06 6.19 -14.37
C ILE A 31 1.72 6.55 -12.93
N PHE A 32 0.98 5.71 -12.19
CA PHE A 32 0.66 5.96 -10.79
C PHE A 32 1.90 5.87 -9.90
N PHE A 33 2.74 4.85 -10.11
CA PHE A 33 4.03 4.70 -9.42
C PHE A 33 4.99 5.85 -9.75
N SER A 34 5.08 6.25 -11.01
CA SER A 34 5.87 7.41 -11.45
C SER A 34 5.29 8.73 -10.94
N LEU A 35 3.96 8.90 -10.86
CA LEU A 35 3.32 10.07 -10.26
C LEU A 35 3.64 10.19 -8.76
N VAL A 36 3.67 9.07 -8.03
CA VAL A 36 4.07 9.04 -6.62
C VAL A 36 5.54 9.42 -6.45
N LEU A 37 6.41 8.96 -7.37
CA LEU A 37 7.82 9.36 -7.42
C LEU A 37 8.01 10.85 -7.77
N PHE A 38 7.28 11.38 -8.75
CA PHE A 38 7.31 12.79 -9.14
C PHE A 38 6.68 13.73 -8.10
N ALA A 39 5.69 13.25 -7.33
CA ALA A 39 5.09 14.02 -6.23
C ALA A 39 6.10 14.35 -5.11
N HIS A 40 7.18 13.58 -4.99
CA HIS A 40 8.27 13.87 -4.04
C HIS A 40 9.18 15.02 -4.53
N GLU A 41 9.26 15.28 -5.84
CA GLU A 41 10.13 16.35 -6.39
C GLU A 41 9.53 17.76 -6.25
N GLY A 42 8.20 17.89 -6.24
CA GLY A 42 7.52 19.20 -6.15
C GLY A 42 7.46 19.86 -4.77
N HIS A 43 7.83 19.16 -3.69
CA HIS A 43 7.64 19.63 -2.31
C HIS A 43 8.90 20.27 -1.68
N GLN A 44 10.02 20.31 -2.40
CA GLN A 44 11.29 20.82 -1.89
C GLN A 44 11.44 22.34 -2.00
N GLU A 45 10.77 23.03 -2.93
CA GLU A 45 10.91 24.50 -3.07
C GLU A 45 10.06 25.34 -2.10
N GLN A 46 8.95 24.81 -1.57
CA GLN A 46 8.08 25.55 -0.63
C GLN A 46 8.60 25.57 0.82
N LYS A 47 9.60 24.73 1.15
CA LYS A 47 10.09 24.55 2.53
C LYS A 47 10.97 25.69 3.06
N GLN A 48 11.46 26.59 2.20
CA GLN A 48 12.39 27.65 2.63
C GLN A 48 11.69 28.94 3.10
N MET A 49 10.54 29.33 2.54
CA MET A 49 9.82 30.55 2.99
C MET A 49 8.95 30.35 4.25
N GLN A 50 8.48 29.12 4.52
CA GLN A 50 7.61 28.83 5.67
C GLN A 50 8.37 28.84 7.02
N LYS A 51 9.71 28.74 6.98
CA LYS A 51 10.56 28.49 8.14
C LYS A 51 10.68 29.69 9.09
N GLU A 52 10.49 30.91 8.59
CA GLU A 52 10.60 32.13 9.40
C GLU A 52 9.31 32.47 10.17
N THR A 53 8.14 32.12 9.63
CA THR A 53 6.83 32.36 10.28
C THR A 53 6.55 31.36 11.40
N ILE A 54 7.08 30.14 11.30
CA ILE A 54 6.85 29.05 12.27
C ILE A 54 7.50 29.36 13.63
N GLN A 55 8.64 30.06 13.65
CA GLN A 55 9.38 30.38 14.87
C GLN A 55 8.59 31.27 15.85
N GLN A 56 7.70 32.15 15.35
CA GLN A 56 6.86 33.00 16.20
C GLN A 56 5.62 32.27 16.74
N ILE A 57 5.14 31.25 16.05
CA ILE A 57 3.97 30.45 16.46
C ILE A 57 4.38 29.43 17.53
N GLU A 58 5.62 28.93 17.48
CA GLU A 58 6.17 27.94 18.42
C GLU A 58 6.12 28.44 19.89
N ASN A 59 6.41 29.73 20.12
CA ASN A 59 6.35 30.36 21.44
C ASN A 59 4.91 30.50 22.00
N VAL A 60 3.90 30.57 21.14
CA VAL A 60 2.48 30.60 21.56
C VAL A 60 1.96 29.18 21.80
N GLN A 61 2.43 28.22 21.00
CA GLN A 61 2.01 26.83 21.06
C GLN A 61 2.56 26.10 22.30
N GLU A 62 3.77 26.44 22.74
CA GLU A 62 4.37 25.88 23.96
C GLU A 62 3.52 26.18 25.21
N LYS A 63 2.87 27.36 25.24
CA LYS A 63 1.94 27.77 26.31
C LYS A 63 0.62 26.98 26.31
N VAL A 64 0.22 26.42 25.16
CA VAL A 64 -0.98 25.57 25.03
C VAL A 64 -0.64 24.09 25.26
N LYS A 65 0.60 23.68 25.02
CA LYS A 65 1.04 22.29 25.15
C LYS A 65 1.08 21.79 26.59
N GLN A 66 1.33 22.68 27.56
CA GLN A 66 1.31 22.34 28.99
C GLN A 66 -0.11 22.10 29.58
N SER A 67 -1.19 22.45 28.89
CA SER A 67 -2.56 22.25 29.41
C SER A 67 -3.19 20.89 29.04
N ASN A 68 -2.56 20.11 28.16
CA ASN A 68 -3.03 18.81 27.68
C ASN A 68 -2.08 17.66 28.05
N GLU A 69 -1.52 17.71 29.26
CA GLU A 69 -0.73 16.63 29.87
C GLU A 69 -1.63 15.42 30.17
N GLY A 70 -1.83 14.60 29.15
CA GLY A 70 -2.45 13.29 29.26
C GLY A 70 -2.61 12.74 27.86
N GLY A 71 -1.91 11.64 27.53
CA GLY A 71 -1.89 11.00 26.21
C GLY A 71 -3.22 10.41 25.73
N ARG A 72 -4.34 11.10 25.97
CA ARG A 72 -5.68 10.79 25.50
C ARG A 72 -5.91 11.52 24.17
N PRO A 73 -6.48 10.84 23.18
CA PRO A 73 -6.85 11.48 21.92
C PRO A 73 -7.83 12.63 22.20
N LEU A 74 -7.53 13.82 21.66
CA LEU A 74 -8.31 15.03 21.91
C LEU A 74 -9.65 15.02 21.17
N THR A 75 -9.82 14.12 20.19
CA THR A 75 -11.02 13.97 19.37
C THR A 75 -11.36 12.50 19.12
N TRP A 76 -12.64 12.21 18.89
CA TRP A 76 -13.14 10.87 18.50
C TRP A 76 -12.45 10.33 17.23
N ILE A 77 -12.09 11.23 16.32
CA ILE A 77 -11.41 10.93 15.05
C ILE A 77 -9.98 10.42 15.31
N GLN A 78 -9.26 11.06 16.23
CA GLN A 78 -7.92 10.63 16.62
C GLN A 78 -7.93 9.28 17.33
N TRP A 79 -8.93 9.02 18.18
CA TRP A 79 -9.13 7.72 18.82
C TRP A 79 -9.39 6.61 17.79
N LEU A 80 -10.22 6.88 16.77
CA LEU A 80 -10.43 5.94 15.66
C LEU A 80 -9.13 5.67 14.89
N GLY A 81 -8.34 6.71 14.60
CA GLY A 81 -7.04 6.56 13.95
C GLY A 81 -6.08 5.63 14.70
N SER A 82 -6.12 5.60 16.04
CA SER A 82 -5.27 4.70 16.84
C SER A 82 -5.52 3.21 16.58
N PHE A 83 -6.73 2.83 16.13
CA PHE A 83 -7.01 1.44 15.75
C PHE A 83 -6.24 1.00 14.51
N HIS A 84 -5.70 1.93 13.71
CA HIS A 84 -4.84 1.60 12.58
C HIS A 84 -3.76 0.58 12.96
N LEU A 85 -3.11 0.73 14.12
CA LEU A 85 -2.07 -0.20 14.61
C LEU A 85 -2.56 -1.63 14.79
N ILE A 86 -3.81 -1.82 15.20
CA ILE A 86 -4.40 -3.16 15.37
C ILE A 86 -4.87 -3.69 14.01
N VAL A 87 -5.59 -2.85 13.26
CA VAL A 87 -6.22 -3.27 12.00
C VAL A 87 -5.18 -3.54 10.91
N LEU A 88 -4.02 -2.87 10.93
CA LEU A 88 -2.96 -3.09 9.92
C LEU A 88 -2.37 -4.49 9.92
N HIS A 89 -2.44 -5.22 11.04
CA HIS A 89 -1.88 -6.56 11.12
C HIS A 89 -2.66 -7.54 10.24
N PHE A 90 -3.96 -7.31 10.04
CA PHE A 90 -4.79 -8.21 9.23
C PHE A 90 -4.41 -8.18 7.74
N PRO A 91 -4.39 -7.03 7.03
CA PRO A 91 -3.93 -7.01 5.64
C PRO A 91 -2.50 -7.51 5.48
N ILE A 92 -1.58 -7.15 6.39
CA ILE A 92 -0.19 -7.59 6.32
C ILE A 92 -0.12 -9.12 6.39
N ALA A 93 -0.72 -9.73 7.42
CA ALA A 93 -0.69 -11.18 7.58
C ALA A 93 -1.40 -11.89 6.42
N LEU A 94 -2.58 -11.41 6.00
CA LEU A 94 -3.34 -12.03 4.91
C LEU A 94 -2.57 -11.99 3.59
N ILE A 95 -2.02 -10.84 3.19
CA ILE A 95 -1.25 -10.73 1.92
C ILE A 95 -0.02 -11.64 1.95
N ASN A 96 0.71 -11.69 3.06
CA ASN A 96 1.84 -12.60 3.20
C ASN A 96 1.40 -14.07 3.12
N MET A 97 0.29 -14.42 3.75
CA MET A 97 -0.27 -15.78 3.71
C MET A 97 -0.81 -16.15 2.33
N VAL A 98 -1.33 -15.20 1.54
CA VAL A 98 -1.67 -15.44 0.13
C VAL A 98 -0.42 -15.85 -0.64
N ALA A 99 0.69 -15.12 -0.50
CA ALA A 99 1.94 -15.44 -1.17
C ALA A 99 2.48 -16.83 -0.76
N ILE A 100 2.44 -17.16 0.53
CA ILE A 100 2.84 -18.47 1.04
C ILE A 100 1.93 -19.58 0.51
N SER A 101 0.61 -19.38 0.54
CA SER A 101 -0.37 -20.38 0.07
C SER A 101 -0.24 -20.62 -1.43
N GLU A 102 0.00 -19.59 -2.23
CA GLU A 102 0.29 -19.71 -3.66
C GLU A 102 1.62 -20.45 -3.92
N LEU A 103 2.66 -20.18 -3.14
CA LEU A 103 3.92 -20.93 -3.22
C LEU A 103 3.70 -22.42 -2.90
N LEU A 104 2.93 -22.73 -1.85
CA LEU A 104 2.57 -24.10 -1.48
C LEU A 104 1.69 -24.76 -2.55
N PHE A 105 0.81 -24.00 -3.21
CA PHE A 105 0.03 -24.49 -4.34
C PHE A 105 0.94 -24.88 -5.52
N VAL A 106 1.95 -24.06 -5.85
CA VAL A 106 2.91 -24.38 -6.92
C VAL A 106 3.70 -25.66 -6.62
N ILE A 107 4.10 -25.87 -5.35
CA ILE A 107 4.91 -27.03 -4.93
C ILE A 107 4.05 -28.29 -4.79
N ALA A 108 2.96 -28.22 -4.02
CA ALA A 108 2.16 -29.38 -3.64
C ALA A 108 1.00 -29.67 -4.61
N LYS A 109 0.60 -28.70 -5.44
CA LYS A 109 -0.50 -28.78 -6.42
C LYS A 109 -1.84 -29.26 -5.84
N LYS A 110 -2.10 -28.97 -4.55
CA LYS A 110 -3.35 -29.32 -3.88
C LYS A 110 -4.36 -28.17 -3.98
N ALA A 111 -5.57 -28.47 -4.43
CA ALA A 111 -6.66 -27.49 -4.57
C ALA A 111 -6.98 -26.73 -3.26
N MET A 112 -6.72 -27.33 -2.10
CA MET A 112 -6.90 -26.67 -0.80
C MET A 112 -6.14 -25.34 -0.72
N PHE A 113 -4.89 -25.29 -1.19
CA PHE A 113 -4.06 -24.08 -1.11
C PHE A 113 -4.53 -22.97 -2.05
N GLU A 114 -5.12 -23.34 -3.19
CA GLU A 114 -5.75 -22.38 -4.11
C GLU A 114 -7.00 -21.75 -3.49
N ILE A 115 -7.86 -22.58 -2.88
CA ILE A 115 -9.11 -22.10 -2.25
C ILE A 115 -8.76 -21.18 -1.07
N SER A 116 -7.80 -21.58 -0.24
CA SER A 116 -7.31 -20.78 0.88
C SER A 116 -6.71 -19.45 0.40
N SER A 117 -5.85 -19.45 -0.63
CA SER A 117 -5.25 -18.22 -1.14
C SER A 117 -6.30 -17.26 -1.70
N ARG A 118 -7.33 -17.78 -2.38
CA ARG A 118 -8.43 -16.96 -2.90
C ARG A 118 -9.19 -16.28 -1.78
N PHE A 119 -9.58 -17.06 -0.76
CA PHE A 119 -10.30 -16.55 0.39
C PHE A 119 -9.50 -15.46 1.11
N MET A 120 -8.22 -15.69 1.37
CA MET A 120 -7.35 -14.72 2.04
C MET A 120 -7.16 -13.44 1.21
N LEU A 121 -7.05 -13.54 -0.12
CA LEU A 121 -6.93 -12.39 -1.00
C LEU A 121 -8.21 -11.54 -1.01
N ILE A 122 -9.39 -12.18 -1.02
CA ILE A 122 -10.68 -11.49 -0.91
C ILE A 122 -10.77 -10.78 0.45
N ALA A 123 -10.47 -11.47 1.54
CA ALA A 123 -10.47 -10.88 2.88
C ALA A 123 -9.50 -9.67 2.98
N ALA A 124 -8.28 -9.80 2.44
CA ALA A 124 -7.30 -8.72 2.40
C ALA A 124 -7.83 -7.51 1.62
N SER A 125 -8.48 -7.74 0.47
CA SER A 125 -9.04 -6.66 -0.36
C SER A 125 -10.14 -5.85 0.34
N ILE A 126 -10.87 -6.48 1.27
CA ILE A 126 -11.95 -5.84 2.03
C ILE A 126 -11.37 -5.05 3.21
N ILE A 127 -10.34 -5.58 3.87
CA ILE A 127 -9.79 -4.98 5.10
C ILE A 127 -8.73 -3.90 4.80
N ALA A 128 -8.00 -4.01 3.68
CA ALA A 128 -6.94 -3.06 3.34
C ALA A 128 -7.43 -1.61 3.15
N PRO A 129 -8.58 -1.32 2.50
CA PRO A 129 -9.03 0.06 2.33
C PRO A 129 -9.43 0.75 3.65
N PRO A 130 -10.23 0.14 4.56
CA PRO A 130 -10.46 0.69 5.89
C PRO A 130 -9.16 0.94 6.67
N THR A 131 -8.20 0.03 6.56
CA THR A 131 -6.88 0.17 7.20
C THR A 131 -6.15 1.42 6.71
N ALA A 132 -6.11 1.63 5.39
CA ALA A 132 -5.48 2.80 4.79
C ALA A 132 -6.17 4.11 5.19
N ILE A 133 -7.51 4.12 5.25
CA ILE A 133 -8.29 5.27 5.72
C ILE A 133 -7.97 5.60 7.18
N LEU A 134 -7.92 4.59 8.06
CA LEU A 134 -7.54 4.79 9.46
C LEU A 134 -6.11 5.32 9.59
N GLY A 135 -5.18 4.87 8.74
CA GLY A 135 -3.80 5.37 8.70
C GLY A 135 -3.71 6.83 8.26
N LEU A 136 -4.52 7.23 7.27
CA LEU A 136 -4.64 8.63 6.86
C LEU A 136 -5.19 9.50 8.00
N ILE A 137 -6.22 9.03 8.72
CA ILE A 137 -6.75 9.75 9.88
C ILE A 137 -5.68 9.91 10.96
N TYR A 138 -4.88 8.86 11.19
CA TYR A 138 -3.81 8.89 12.18
C TYR A 138 -2.69 9.88 11.78
N SER A 139 -2.33 9.96 10.50
CA SER A 139 -1.26 10.86 10.04
C SER A 139 -1.59 12.35 10.26
N TYR A 140 -2.85 12.76 10.15
CA TYR A 140 -3.27 14.14 10.47
C TYR A 140 -3.08 14.51 11.94
N SER A 141 -3.09 13.52 12.84
CA SER A 141 -2.94 13.75 14.27
C SER A 141 -1.48 13.69 14.75
N ALA A 142 -0.58 13.15 13.93
CA ALA A 142 0.81 12.92 14.28
C ALA A 142 1.72 13.94 13.58
N SER A 143 2.36 14.82 14.35
CA SER A 143 3.35 15.77 13.84
C SER A 143 4.75 15.17 13.93
N TYR A 144 5.34 14.86 12.77
CA TYR A 144 6.74 14.41 12.66
C TYR A 144 7.60 15.51 12.03
N SER A 145 8.86 15.60 12.46
CA SER A 145 9.84 16.54 11.91
C SER A 145 11.11 15.81 11.45
N GLY A 146 11.82 16.41 10.49
CA GLY A 146 13.09 15.88 9.97
C GLY A 146 12.94 14.55 9.23
N LEU A 147 13.81 13.58 9.53
CA LEU A 147 13.84 12.25 8.90
C LEU A 147 12.55 11.43 9.12
N MET A 148 11.78 11.73 10.16
CA MET A 148 10.52 11.02 10.42
C MET A 148 9.39 11.45 9.49
N GLU A 149 9.43 12.70 9.02
CA GLU A 149 8.46 13.23 8.05
C GLU A 149 8.59 12.49 6.71
N THR A 150 9.81 12.23 6.25
CA THR A 150 10.05 11.49 5.00
C THR A 150 9.61 10.03 5.13
N PHE A 151 9.83 9.41 6.28
CA PHE A 151 9.35 8.04 6.54
C PHE A 151 7.82 7.96 6.54
N LEU A 152 7.15 8.94 7.17
CA LEU A 152 5.69 9.03 7.13
C LEU A 152 5.16 9.17 5.71
N TRP A 153 5.77 10.05 4.91
CA TRP A 153 5.38 10.24 3.51
C TRP A 153 5.43 8.94 2.72
N TRP A 154 6.59 8.26 2.74
CA TRP A 154 6.75 6.99 2.05
C TRP A 154 5.79 5.93 2.57
N HIS A 155 5.63 5.80 3.89
CA HIS A 155 4.69 4.86 4.48
C HIS A 155 3.24 5.09 4.04
N MET A 156 2.77 6.34 4.04
CA MET A 156 1.41 6.70 3.60
C MET A 156 1.16 6.29 2.15
N TRP A 157 2.05 6.71 1.24
CA TRP A 157 1.86 6.47 -0.20
C TRP A 157 2.00 5.00 -0.57
N PHE A 158 2.95 4.29 0.03
CA PHE A 158 3.06 2.85 -0.14
C PHE A 158 1.85 2.11 0.45
N GLY A 159 1.31 2.54 1.59
CA GLY A 159 0.11 1.96 2.20
C GLY A 159 -1.13 2.12 1.32
N ILE A 160 -1.41 3.33 0.82
CA ILE A 160 -2.53 3.60 -0.09
C ILE A 160 -2.37 2.80 -1.39
N SER A 161 -1.17 2.83 -1.97
CA SER A 161 -0.87 2.10 -3.20
C SER A 161 -1.09 0.60 -3.01
N THR A 162 -0.67 0.04 -1.86
CA THR A 162 -0.85 -1.38 -1.53
C THR A 162 -2.34 -1.74 -1.40
N ALA A 163 -3.15 -0.89 -0.78
CA ALA A 163 -4.60 -1.13 -0.67
C ALA A 163 -5.28 -1.18 -2.06
N ILE A 164 -4.99 -0.21 -2.92
CA ILE A 164 -5.52 -0.17 -4.30
C ILE A 164 -5.00 -1.38 -5.09
N PHE A 165 -3.71 -1.69 -4.98
CA PHE A 165 -3.08 -2.77 -5.72
C PHE A 165 -3.58 -4.14 -5.28
N THR A 166 -3.92 -4.34 -4.00
CA THR A 166 -4.54 -5.58 -3.50
C THR A 166 -5.86 -5.86 -4.21
N ILE A 167 -6.71 -4.84 -4.35
CA ILE A 167 -7.97 -4.94 -5.10
C ILE A 167 -7.70 -5.27 -6.58
N ALA A 168 -6.73 -4.59 -7.20
CA ALA A 168 -6.36 -4.84 -8.58
C ALA A 168 -5.87 -6.29 -8.80
N VAL A 169 -5.06 -6.84 -7.89
CA VAL A 169 -4.58 -8.22 -7.93
C VAL A 169 -5.75 -9.22 -7.81
N LEU A 170 -6.73 -8.93 -6.96
CA LEU A 170 -7.96 -9.74 -6.88
C LEU A 170 -8.72 -9.74 -8.22
N PHE A 171 -8.93 -8.58 -8.83
CA PHE A 171 -9.58 -8.50 -10.14
C PHE A 171 -8.81 -9.24 -11.23
N ILE A 172 -7.48 -9.14 -11.24
CA ILE A 172 -6.63 -9.89 -12.18
C ILE A 172 -6.84 -11.39 -12.00
N ARG A 173 -6.86 -11.87 -10.75
CA ARG A 173 -7.09 -13.28 -10.45
C ARG A 173 -8.46 -13.75 -10.92
N GLU A 174 -9.52 -13.00 -10.66
CA GLU A 174 -10.89 -13.39 -11.03
C GLU A 174 -11.13 -13.33 -12.55
N LEU A 175 -10.53 -12.35 -13.23
CA LEU A 175 -10.74 -12.15 -14.67
C LEU A 175 -9.85 -13.03 -15.55
N PHE A 176 -8.58 -13.24 -15.14
CA PHE A 176 -7.58 -13.94 -15.93
C PHE A 176 -7.17 -15.30 -15.34
N GLY A 177 -7.66 -15.64 -14.15
CA GLY A 177 -7.26 -16.84 -13.44
C GLY A 177 -5.80 -16.80 -12.96
N ILE A 178 -5.28 -17.99 -12.65
CA ILE A 178 -3.90 -18.20 -12.22
C ILE A 178 -2.97 -18.12 -13.44
N SER A 179 -2.57 -16.90 -13.78
CA SER A 179 -1.69 -16.58 -14.91
C SER A 179 -0.31 -16.12 -14.43
N ARG A 180 0.68 -16.07 -15.33
CA ARG A 180 2.01 -15.50 -15.02
C ARG A 180 1.90 -14.04 -14.54
N LEU A 181 0.94 -13.29 -15.09
CA LEU A 181 0.65 -11.92 -14.68
C LEU A 181 0.21 -11.85 -13.21
N TYR A 182 -0.71 -12.72 -12.81
CA TYR A 182 -1.17 -12.80 -11.43
C TYR A 182 -0.01 -13.02 -10.46
N TYR A 183 0.88 -13.98 -10.73
CA TYR A 183 2.04 -14.23 -9.88
C TYR A 183 3.02 -13.06 -9.83
N SER A 184 3.30 -12.40 -10.96
CA SER A 184 4.15 -11.21 -10.99
C SER A 184 3.56 -10.08 -10.15
N CYS A 185 2.26 -9.81 -10.28
CA CYS A 185 1.59 -8.80 -9.47
C CYS A 185 1.52 -9.19 -7.99
N LEU A 186 1.35 -10.47 -7.66
CA LEU A 186 1.34 -10.95 -6.28
C LEU A 186 2.70 -10.78 -5.61
N ILE A 187 3.80 -11.11 -6.30
CA ILE A 187 5.17 -10.90 -5.79
C ILE A 187 5.41 -9.41 -5.56
N LEU A 188 4.99 -8.55 -6.50
CA LEU A 188 5.11 -7.10 -6.33
C LEU A 188 4.30 -6.61 -5.12
N LEU A 189 3.07 -7.09 -4.95
CA LEU A 189 2.22 -6.76 -3.81
C LEU A 189 2.86 -7.18 -2.47
N PHE A 190 3.43 -8.39 -2.43
CA PHE A 190 4.17 -8.90 -1.28
C PHE A 190 5.37 -8.01 -0.93
N LEU A 191 6.13 -7.55 -1.92
CA LEU A 191 7.26 -6.65 -1.68
C LEU A 191 6.78 -5.28 -1.17
N MET A 192 5.74 -4.71 -1.78
CA MET A 192 5.19 -3.42 -1.36
C MET A 192 4.71 -3.43 0.09
N ILE A 193 3.96 -4.45 0.52
CA ILE A 193 3.46 -4.50 1.91
C ILE A 193 4.60 -4.63 2.93
N ASN A 194 5.66 -5.38 2.60
CA ASN A 194 6.82 -5.54 3.48
C ASN A 194 7.66 -4.25 3.55
N ILE A 195 7.86 -3.56 2.43
CA ILE A 195 8.49 -2.23 2.40
C ILE A 195 7.66 -1.21 3.20
N THR A 196 6.33 -1.23 3.05
CA THR A 196 5.42 -0.39 3.84
C THR A 196 5.58 -0.65 5.34
N GLY A 197 5.66 -1.92 5.73
CA GLY A 197 5.89 -2.36 7.11
C GLY A 197 7.25 -1.92 7.65
N PHE A 198 8.31 -1.98 6.84
CA PHE A 198 9.64 -1.47 7.19
C PHE A 198 9.60 0.02 7.57
N PHE A 199 8.98 0.85 6.73
CA PHE A 199 8.82 2.29 7.03
C PHE A 199 7.93 2.52 8.27
N GLY A 200 6.88 1.70 8.46
CA GLY A 200 6.06 1.74 9.67
C GLY A 200 6.84 1.46 10.96
N GLY A 201 7.71 0.44 10.91
CA GLY A 201 8.65 0.14 12.00
C GLY A 201 9.66 1.26 12.24
N GLY A 202 10.13 1.92 11.18
CA GLY A 202 11.06 3.05 11.28
C GLY A 202 10.46 4.25 12.00
N MET A 203 9.16 4.52 11.82
CA MET A 203 8.46 5.57 12.56
C MET A 203 8.27 5.25 14.04
N THR A 204 8.16 3.96 14.40
CA THR A 204 7.90 3.54 15.78
C THR A 204 9.18 3.39 16.60
N PHE A 205 10.23 2.83 16.00
CA PHE A 205 11.48 2.49 16.68
C PHE A 205 12.65 3.44 16.35
N GLY A 206 12.44 4.40 15.45
CA GLY A 206 13.46 5.33 15.01
C GLY A 206 14.26 4.84 13.79
N PRO A 207 15.16 5.70 13.26
CA PRO A 207 15.79 5.48 11.95
C PRO A 207 16.91 4.43 11.99
N TYR A 208 17.43 4.12 13.18
CA TYR A 208 18.51 3.16 13.40
C TYR A 208 18.03 1.84 14.03
N HIS A 209 16.73 1.56 13.95
CA HIS A 209 16.10 0.41 14.61
C HIS A 209 16.66 -0.99 14.22
N MET A 210 17.45 -1.08 13.15
CA MET A 210 18.07 -2.32 12.67
C MET A 210 19.60 -2.33 12.81
N HIS A 211 20.21 -1.28 13.37
CA HIS A 211 21.65 -1.24 13.62
C HIS A 211 21.95 -1.75 15.03
N PRO A 212 23.00 -2.57 15.22
CA PRO A 212 23.46 -2.91 16.55
C PRO A 212 23.89 -1.63 17.30
N PRO A 213 23.69 -1.56 18.63
CA PRO A 213 24.23 -0.46 19.42
C PRO A 213 25.76 -0.42 19.26
N LEU A 214 26.29 0.78 18.99
CA LEU A 214 27.73 1.05 18.92
C LEU A 214 28.38 0.97 20.30
#